data_AF-A0A961TYJ6-F1
#
_entry.id   AF-A0A961TYJ6-F1
#
_cell.length_a   1.000
_cell.length_b   1.000
_cell.length_c   1.000
_cell.angle_alpha   90.00
_cell.angle_beta   90.00
_cell.angle_gamma   90.00
#
_symmetry.space_group_name_H-M   'P 1'
#
loop_
_entity.id
_entity.type
_entity.pdbx_description
1 polymer ?
#
loop_
_entity_poly.entity_id
_entity_poly.type
_entity_poly.pdbx_seq_one_letter_code
_entity_poly.pdbx_strand_id
1 'polypeptide(L)'
;VAQMSSPTEMATCFDMVTNVNASIMGLDHLGLEVGKRASLVVLDAGNPIEALRLRPDRLFVISRGKVVSERPKRDARLALDGRPGSINRRHAVSYS
;
A
#
# COMPACT_ATOMS: atom_id res chain seq x y z
N VAL A 1 -5.04 2.24 -22.44
CA VAL A 1 -4.93 3.61 -21.90
C VAL A 1 -6.06 3.79 -20.90
N ALA A 2 -5.77 3.94 -19.61
CA ALA A 2 -6.79 4.24 -18.60
C ALA A 2 -6.79 5.74 -18.36
N GLN A 3 -7.92 6.40 -18.60
CA GLN A 3 -8.11 7.84 -18.44
C GLN A 3 -8.40 8.26 -16.99
N MET A 4 -7.92 7.47 -16.01
CA MET A 4 -8.18 7.62 -14.58
C MET A 4 -6.97 8.25 -13.88
N SER A 5 -6.67 9.48 -14.29
CA SER A 5 -5.44 10.18 -13.90
C SER A 5 -5.63 11.10 -12.70
N SER A 6 -6.86 11.38 -12.29
CA SER A 6 -7.09 12.23 -11.13
C SER A 6 -6.76 11.47 -9.82
N PRO A 7 -6.28 12.17 -8.78
CA PRO A 7 -6.03 11.57 -7.46
C PRO A 7 -7.21 10.77 -6.91
N THR A 8 -8.43 11.29 -7.07
CA THR A 8 -9.67 10.64 -6.63
C THR A 8 -9.92 9.33 -7.37
N GLU A 9 -9.81 9.33 -8.70
CA GLU A 9 -9.98 8.11 -9.50
C GLU A 9 -8.92 7.05 -9.17
N MET A 10 -7.67 7.47 -8.90
CA MET A 10 -6.61 6.55 -8.49
C MET A 10 -6.88 5.94 -7.11
N ALA A 11 -7.45 6.71 -6.17
CA ALA A 11 -7.89 6.17 -4.89
C ALA A 11 -9.03 5.15 -5.09
N THR A 12 -10.02 5.47 -5.93
CA THR A 12 -11.09 4.51 -6.30
C THR A 12 -10.53 3.25 -6.94
N CYS A 13 -9.51 3.35 -7.80
CA CYS A 13 -8.82 2.18 -8.36
C CYS A 13 -8.19 1.29 -7.28
N PHE A 14 -7.65 1.88 -6.22
CA PHE A 14 -7.12 1.09 -5.10
C PHE A 14 -8.22 0.36 -4.33
N ASP A 15 -9.37 1.00 -4.10
CA ASP A 15 -10.55 0.35 -3.51
C ASP A 15 -11.10 -0.77 -4.39
N MET A 16 -11.10 -0.58 -5.71
CA MET A 16 -11.55 -1.58 -6.68
C MET A 16 -10.77 -2.89 -6.55
N VAL A 17 -9.46 -2.83 -6.34
CA VAL A 17 -8.60 -4.02 -6.20
C VAL A 17 -8.55 -4.59 -4.78
N THR A 18 -9.23 -3.95 -3.82
CA THR A 18 -9.26 -4.36 -2.41
C THR A 18 -10.70 -4.61 -1.93
N ASN A 19 -11.35 -3.59 -1.38
CA ASN A 19 -12.66 -3.68 -0.72
C ASN A 19 -13.78 -4.09 -1.68
N VAL A 20 -13.81 -3.52 -2.89
CA VAL A 20 -14.87 -3.81 -3.86
C VAL A 20 -14.78 -5.26 -4.33
N ASN A 21 -13.58 -5.76 -4.66
CA ASN A 21 -13.38 -7.16 -5.03
C ASN A 21 -13.78 -8.12 -3.91
N ALA A 22 -13.41 -7.82 -2.65
CA ALA A 22 -13.82 -8.64 -1.52
C ALA A 22 -15.35 -8.70 -1.39
N SER A 23 -16.04 -7.57 -1.57
CA SER A 23 -17.51 -7.48 -1.57
C SER A 23 -18.15 -8.29 -2.70
N ILE A 24 -17.67 -8.14 -3.94
CA ILE A 24 -18.15 -8.90 -5.11
C ILE A 24 -18.02 -10.42 -4.88
N MET A 25 -16.95 -10.84 -4.20
CA MET A 25 -16.69 -12.25 -3.90
C MET A 25 -17.38 -12.77 -2.62
N GLY A 26 -18.15 -11.93 -1.90
CA GLY A 26 -18.80 -12.30 -0.64
C GLY A 26 -17.80 -12.61 0.49
N LEU A 27 -16.62 -11.99 0.47
CA LEU A 27 -15.56 -12.20 1.46
C LEU A 27 -15.72 -11.28 2.67
N ASP A 28 -16.91 -11.28 3.29
CA ASP A 28 -17.28 -10.36 4.37
C ASP A 28 -16.43 -10.48 5.64
N HIS A 29 -15.68 -11.57 5.77
CA HIS A 29 -14.75 -11.81 6.86
C HIS A 29 -13.38 -11.12 6.66
N LEU A 30 -13.14 -10.52 5.49
CA LEU A 30 -11.96 -9.68 5.22
C LEU A 30 -12.29 -8.21 5.47
N GLY A 31 -11.26 -7.41 5.75
CA GLY A 31 -11.38 -5.99 6.08
C GLY A 31 -10.53 -5.63 7.30
N LEU A 32 -10.24 -4.33 7.46
CA LEU A 32 -9.47 -3.79 8.58
C LEU A 32 -10.41 -3.30 9.69
N GLU A 33 -11.19 -4.22 10.27
CA GLU A 33 -12.17 -3.93 11.30
C GLU A 33 -12.14 -4.99 12.41
N VAL A 34 -12.57 -4.61 13.62
CA VAL A 34 -12.65 -5.53 14.75
C VAL A 34 -13.62 -6.67 14.43
N GLY A 35 -13.23 -7.90 14.76
CA GLY A 35 -14.02 -9.11 14.48
C GLY A 35 -13.80 -9.72 13.10
N LYS A 36 -13.13 -9.01 12.17
CA LYS A 36 -12.71 -9.57 10.89
C LYS A 36 -11.46 -10.43 11.06
N ARG A 37 -11.16 -11.25 10.05
CA ARG A 37 -9.95 -12.07 10.01
C ARG A 37 -8.72 -11.17 10.01
N ALA A 38 -7.75 -11.47 10.87
CA ALA A 38 -6.45 -10.80 10.93
C ALA A 38 -5.56 -11.16 9.73
N SER A 39 -5.99 -10.80 8.53
CA SER A 39 -5.26 -10.98 7.27
C SER A 39 -5.12 -9.63 6.58
N LEU A 40 -3.89 -9.15 6.43
CA LEU A 40 -3.59 -7.84 5.83
C LEU A 40 -2.22 -7.83 5.16
N VAL A 41 -1.99 -6.82 4.32
CA VAL A 41 -0.71 -6.56 3.67
C VAL A 41 -0.26 -5.15 4.02
N VAL A 42 0.99 -5.00 4.43
CA VAL A 42 1.63 -3.70 4.68
C VAL A 42 2.47 -3.34 3.46
N LEU A 43 2.14 -2.22 2.81
CA LEU A 43 2.82 -1.72 1.62
C LEU A 43 3.78 -0.58 1.99
N ASP A 44 4.94 -0.51 1.34
CA ASP A 44 5.86 0.63 1.45
C ASP A 44 5.37 1.84 0.62
N ALA A 45 4.17 2.32 0.93
CA ALA A 45 3.56 3.51 0.33
C ALA A 45 2.97 4.41 1.42
N GLY A 46 2.95 5.72 1.17
CA GLY A 46 2.34 6.70 2.05
C GLY A 46 0.81 6.72 1.94
N ASN A 47 0.26 6.50 0.75
CA ASN A 47 -1.19 6.59 0.50
C ASN A 47 -1.64 5.63 -0.63
N PRO A 48 -2.96 5.44 -0.85
CA PRO A 48 -3.49 4.56 -1.90
C PRO A 48 -3.00 4.88 -3.32
N ILE A 49 -2.80 6.17 -3.61
CA ILE A 49 -2.32 6.62 -4.92
C ILE A 49 -0.88 6.16 -5.15
N GLU A 50 -0.01 6.32 -4.15
CA GLU A 50 1.35 5.78 -4.18
C GLU A 50 1.35 4.26 -4.29
N ALA A 51 0.47 3.58 -3.54
CA ALA A 51 0.37 2.13 -3.58
C ALA A 51 0.02 1.62 -4.98
N LEU A 52 -0.85 2.33 -5.71
CA LEU A 52 -1.19 2.00 -7.09
C LEU A 52 -0.08 2.37 -8.07
N ARG A 53 0.47 3.60 -7.97
CA ARG A 53 1.45 4.15 -8.91
C ARG A 53 2.82 3.48 -8.81
N LEU A 54 3.32 3.28 -7.59
CA LEU A 54 4.69 2.82 -7.35
C LEU A 54 4.83 1.30 -7.35
N ARG A 55 3.71 0.56 -7.24
CA ARG A 55 3.72 -0.90 -7.02
C ARG A 55 4.72 -1.27 -5.90
N PRO A 56 4.54 -0.69 -4.71
CA PRO A 56 5.53 -0.74 -3.64
C PRO A 56 5.77 -2.17 -3.16
N ASP A 57 6.92 -2.38 -2.53
CA ASP A 57 7.21 -3.62 -1.85
C ASP A 57 6.17 -3.91 -0.76
N ARG A 58 5.82 -5.19 -0.64
CA ARG A 58 5.01 -5.71 0.47
C ARG A 58 5.98 -5.97 1.62
N LEU A 59 6.00 -5.05 2.59
CA LEU A 59 6.86 -5.16 3.77
C LEU A 59 6.45 -6.35 4.62
N PHE A 60 5.15 -6.55 4.78
CA PHE A 60 4.57 -7.68 5.50
C PHE A 60 3.35 -8.23 4.77
N VAL A 61 3.24 -9.55 4.75
CA VAL A 61 2.01 -10.26 4.43
C VAL A 61 1.61 -11.05 5.67
N ILE A 62 0.43 -10.75 6.21
CA ILE A 62 -0.10 -11.36 7.42
C ILE A 62 -1.33 -12.18 7.02
N SER A 63 -1.37 -13.43 7.45
CA SER A 63 -2.51 -14.32 7.25
C SER A 63 -2.92 -14.94 8.58
N ARG A 64 -4.18 -14.73 8.98
CA ARG A 64 -4.76 -15.25 10.24
C ARG A 64 -3.87 -14.95 11.45
N GLY A 65 -3.37 -13.73 11.55
CA GLY A 65 -2.54 -13.25 12.66
C GLY A 65 -1.07 -13.70 12.61
N LYS A 66 -0.63 -14.36 11.54
CA LYS A 66 0.77 -14.81 11.38
C LYS A 66 1.43 -14.10 10.21
N VAL A 67 2.66 -13.64 10.41
CA VAL A 67 3.50 -13.14 9.31
C VAL A 67 3.89 -14.34 8.44
N VAL A 68 3.47 -14.33 7.18
CA VAL A 68 3.79 -15.39 6.20
C VAL A 68 4.85 -14.97 5.19
N SER A 69 5.09 -13.67 5.05
CA SER A 69 6.19 -13.12 4.26
C SER A 69 6.58 -11.76 4.82
N GLU A 70 7.89 -11.49 4.81
CA GLU A 70 8.48 -10.22 5.23
C GLU A 70 9.52 -9.78 4.20
N ARG A 71 9.60 -8.47 3.96
CA ARG A 71 10.69 -7.85 3.20
C ARG A 71 11.23 -6.64 3.96
N PRO A 72 12.56 -6.46 4.03
CA PRO A 72 13.12 -5.26 4.61
C PRO A 72 12.73 -4.04 3.75
N LYS A 73 12.39 -2.94 4.41
CA LYS A 73 12.22 -1.65 3.75
C LYS A 73 13.52 -1.23 3.07
N ARG A 74 13.42 -0.71 1.83
CA ARG A 74 14.59 -0.28 1.05
C ARG A 74 14.53 1.21 0.74
N ASP A 75 15.38 1.98 1.42
CA ASP A 75 15.60 3.37 1.05
C ASP A 75 16.46 3.49 -0.21
N ALA A 76 16.31 4.60 -0.94
CA ALA A 76 17.07 4.85 -2.15
C ALA A 76 18.42 5.47 -1.81
N ARG A 77 19.51 4.80 -2.15
CA ARG A 77 20.86 5.38 -2.07
C ARG A 77 21.06 6.43 -3.15
N LEU A 78 21.53 7.61 -2.75
CA LEU A 78 21.86 8.70 -3.67
C LEU A 78 23.39 8.85 -3.74
N ALA A 79 23.91 9.01 -4.95
CA ALA A 79 25.30 9.37 -5.21
C ALA A 79 25.32 10.72 -5.92
N LEU A 80 24.81 11.75 -5.24
CA LEU A 80 24.68 13.12 -5.74
C LEU A 80 25.32 14.07 -4.75
N ASP A 81 26.27 14.88 -5.22
CA ASP A 81 26.97 15.85 -4.38
C ASP A 81 25.99 16.88 -3.80
N GLY A 82 26.16 17.19 -2.51
CA GLY A 82 25.27 18.12 -1.78
C GLY A 82 23.88 17.57 -1.45
N ARG A 83 23.60 16.28 -1.69
CA ARG A 83 22.35 15.61 -1.28
C ARG A 83 22.60 14.57 -0.18
N PRO A 84 21.58 14.22 0.63
CA PRO A 84 21.69 13.11 1.57
C PRO A 84 22.03 11.80 0.85
N GLY A 85 22.90 10.97 1.43
CA GLY A 85 23.32 9.70 0.82
C GLY A 85 22.23 8.63 0.70
N SER A 86 21.08 8.83 1.35
CA SER A 86 19.89 7.99 1.23
C SER A 86 18.62 8.81 1.41
N ILE A 87 17.52 8.41 0.75
CA ILE A 87 16.20 9.01 0.92
C ILE A 87 15.09 7.94 0.93
N ASN A 88 14.09 8.16 1.78
CA ASN A 88 12.85 7.39 1.75
C ASN A 88 11.99 7.84 0.55
N ARG A 89 11.47 6.90 -0.24
CA ARG A 89 10.65 7.19 -1.42
C ARG A 89 9.19 7.50 -1.10
N ARG A 90 8.69 7.14 0.08
CA ARG A 90 7.31 7.43 0.50
C ARG A 90 7.10 8.92 0.67
N HIS A 91 6.02 9.46 0.13
CA HIS A 91 5.58 10.79 0.49
C HIS A 91 5.15 10.79 1.96
N ALA A 92 5.58 11.80 2.70
CA ALA A 92 5.06 12.04 4.05
C ALA A 92 3.57 12.39 3.92
N VAL A 93 2.71 11.60 4.55
CA VAL A 93 1.30 11.97 4.69
C VAL A 93 1.20 12.90 5.89
N SER A 94 0.97 14.18 5.62
CA SER A 94 0.53 15.11 6.66
C SER A 94 -0.92 14.78 6.98
N TYR A 95 -1.18 14.13 8.11
CA TYR A 95 -2.53 14.04 8.64
C TYR A 95 -2.88 15.43 9.21
N SER A 96 -3.80 16.12 8.55
CA SER A 96 -4.53 17.25 9.13
C SER A 96 -5.78 16.75 9.85
#